data_AF-A0A937BGZ6-F1
#
_entry.id   AF-A0A937BGZ6-F1
#
_cell.length_a   1.000
_cell.length_b   1.000
_cell.length_c   1.000
_cell.angle_alpha   90.00
_cell.angle_beta   90.00
_cell.angle_gamma   90.00
#
_symmetry.space_group_name_H-M   'P 1'
#
loop_
_entity.id
_entity.type
_entity.pdbx_description
1 polymer ?
#
loop_
_entity_poly.entity_id
_entity_poly.type
_entity_poly.pdbx_seq_one_letter_code
_entity_poly.pdbx_strand_id
1 'polypeptide(L)' 'MATKKQTLKTLRKPTAEGRAMDAAFKKAAKQAKAKAFTVRKTIMVERDGWLVMVNKAGKVTKRVQRLEPVKVP' A
#
# COMPACT_ATOMS: atom_id res chain seq x y z
N MET A 1 -2.15 14.91 -18.36
CA MET A 1 -1.75 15.71 -17.19
C MET A 1 -0.98 14.82 -16.21
N ALA A 2 0.32 15.04 -16.04
CA ALA A 2 1.18 14.21 -15.19
C ALA A 2 1.02 14.64 -13.71
N THR A 3 0.39 13.79 -12.90
CA THR A 3 0.36 13.97 -11.45
C THR A 3 1.77 13.75 -10.89
N LYS A 4 2.44 14.85 -10.51
CA LYS A 4 3.69 14.80 -9.73
C LYS A 4 3.47 13.90 -8.51
N LYS A 5 4.21 12.79 -8.41
CA LYS A 5 4.31 11.99 -7.18
C LYS A 5 4.80 12.94 -6.09
N GLN A 6 3.93 13.32 -5.15
CA GLN A 6 4.36 13.93 -3.89
C GLN A 6 5.11 12.85 -3.11
N THR A 7 6.41 12.73 -3.37
CA THR A 7 7.32 12.07 -2.42
C THR A 7 7.27 12.89 -1.14
N LEU A 8 6.60 12.34 -0.13
CA LEU A 8 6.67 12.81 1.25
C LEU A 8 8.16 12.85 1.64
N LYS A 9 8.79 14.03 1.50
CA LYS A 9 10.11 14.28 2.05
C LYS A 9 9.91 14.46 3.54
N THR A 10 9.85 13.35 4.28
CA THR A 10 10.06 13.42 5.72
C THR A 10 11.48 13.96 5.91
N LEU A 11 11.59 15.21 6.36
CA LEU A 11 12.86 15.91 6.58
C LEU A 11 13.75 15.21 7.63
N ARG A 12 13.20 14.22 8.36
CA ARG A 12 13.89 13.44 9.39
C ARG A 12 13.98 11.97 8.97
N LYS A 13 15.19 11.42 9.03
CA LYS A 13 15.42 9.97 8.86
C LYS A 13 14.55 9.23 9.91
N PRO A 14 13.86 8.15 9.53
CA PRO A 14 13.08 7.36 10.47
C PRO A 14 13.99 6.83 11.60
N THR A 15 13.52 6.96 12.84
CA THR A 15 14.17 6.44 14.04
C THR A 15 14.30 4.92 13.95
N ALA A 16 15.15 4.32 14.79
CA ALA A 16 15.28 2.86 14.85
C ALA A 16 13.93 2.18 15.13
N GLU A 17 13.12 2.77 16.01
CA GLU A 17 11.74 2.34 16.30
C GLU A 17 10.83 2.44 15.07
N GLY A 18 10.87 3.56 14.33
CA GLY A 18 10.09 3.73 13.11
C GLY A 18 10.44 2.70 12.03
N ARG A 19 11.73 2.32 11.92
CA ARG A 19 12.16 1.24 11.02
C ARG A 19 11.65 -0.13 11.47
N ALA A 20 11.69 -0.40 12.77
CA ALA A 20 11.18 -1.65 13.34
C ALA A 20 9.67 -1.79 13.13
N MET A 21 8.90 -0.71 13.35
CA MET A 21 7.46 -0.66 13.09
C MET A 21 7.14 -0.90 11.61
N ASP A 22 7.84 -0.23 10.68
CA ASP A 22 7.64 -0.42 9.25
C ASP A 22 7.94 -1.87 8.81
N ALA A 23 9.01 -2.46 9.34
CA ALA A 23 9.35 -3.86 9.08
C ALA A 23 8.27 -4.83 9.62
N ALA A 24 7.78 -4.60 10.83
CA ALA A 24 6.70 -5.38 11.43
C ALA A 24 5.40 -5.26 10.62
N PHE A 25 5.06 -4.04 10.20
CA PHE A 25 3.89 -3.77 9.37
C PHE A 25 3.98 -4.47 8.00
N LYS A 26 5.14 -4.39 7.33
CA LYS A 26 5.37 -5.10 6.07
C LYS A 26 5.24 -6.61 6.21
N LYS A 27 5.75 -7.18 7.30
CA LYS A 27 5.62 -8.61 7.60
C LYS A 27 4.15 -9.00 7.82
N ALA A 28 3.42 -8.23 8.61
CA ALA A 28 1.99 -8.44 8.86
C ALA A 28 1.17 -8.34 7.57
N ALA A 29 1.41 -7.32 6.75
CA ALA A 29 0.74 -7.12 5.47
C ALA A 29 1.01 -8.27 4.48
N LYS A 30 2.24 -8.79 4.44
CA LYS A 30 2.58 -9.96 3.61
C LYS A 30 1.79 -11.20 4.04
N GLN A 31 1.71 -11.45 5.35
CA GLN A 31 0.95 -12.58 5.88
C GLN A 31 -0.55 -12.43 5.64
N ALA A 32 -1.11 -11.24 5.87
CA ALA A 32 -2.52 -10.94 5.60
C ALA A 32 -2.86 -11.13 4.12
N LYS A 33 -1.99 -10.66 3.21
CA LYS A 33 -2.13 -10.87 1.77
C LYS A 33 -2.11 -12.34 1.39
N ALA A 34 -1.19 -13.13 1.95
CA ALA A 34 -1.11 -14.56 1.69
C ALA A 34 -2.38 -15.29 2.14
N LYS A 35 -2.86 -15.00 3.36
CA LYS A 35 -4.12 -15.55 3.89
C LYS A 35 -5.35 -15.11 3.08
N ALA A 36 -5.41 -13.85 2.65
CA ALA A 36 -6.54 -13.36 1.87
C ALA A 36 -6.66 -14.09 0.52
N PHE A 37 -5.54 -14.45 -0.11
CA PHE A 37 -5.53 -15.21 -1.36
C PHE A 37 -5.81 -16.72 -1.21
N THR A 38 -5.86 -17.26 0.01
CA THR A 38 -6.35 -18.65 0.18
C THR A 38 -7.88 -18.71 0.07
N VAL A 39 -8.57 -17.63 0.46
CA VAL A 39 -10.04 -17.56 0.47
C VAL A 39 -10.59 -16.85 -0.76
N ARG A 40 -9.88 -15.86 -1.32
CA ARG A 40 -10.36 -15.00 -2.42
C ARG A 40 -9.40 -15.00 -3.61
N LYS A 41 -9.95 -14.94 -4.83
CA LYS A 41 -9.16 -14.85 -6.08
C LYS A 41 -8.50 -13.47 -6.27
N THR A 42 -9.12 -12.44 -5.72
CA THR A 42 -8.68 -11.04 -5.81
C THR A 42 -8.81 -10.35 -4.47
N ILE A 43 -7.93 -9.39 -4.19
CA ILE A 43 -7.95 -8.55 -2.99
C ILE A 43 -7.81 -7.08 -3.39
N MET A 44 -8.31 -6.17 -2.56
CA MET A 44 -8.11 -4.73 -2.75
C MET A 44 -6.84 -4.26 -2.06
N VAL A 45 -6.04 -3.46 -2.75
CA VAL A 45 -4.81 -2.85 -2.24
C VAL A 45 -4.70 -1.40 -2.73
N GLU A 46 -4.03 -0.57 -1.94
CA GLU A 46 -3.62 0.74 -2.41
C GLU A 46 -2.40 0.61 -3.34
N ARG A 47 -2.43 1.34 -4.46
CA ARG A 47 -1.32 1.45 -5.41
C ARG A 47 -1.37 2.79 -6.13
N ASP A 48 -0.34 3.60 -5.93
CA ASP A 48 -0.16 4.90 -6.57
C ASP A 48 -1.36 5.85 -6.38
N GLY A 49 -1.93 5.89 -5.16
CA GLY A 49 -3.09 6.73 -4.84
C GLY A 49 -4.41 6.18 -5.38
N TRP A 50 -4.46 4.91 -5.78
CA TRP A 50 -5.67 4.22 -6.18
C TRP A 50 -5.90 3.00 -5.32
N LEU A 51 -7.14 2.78 -4.93
CA LEU A 51 -7.63 1.50 -4.45
C LEU A 51 -7.89 0.62 -5.67
N VAL A 52 -7.15 -0.48 -5.78
CA VAL A 52 -7.18 -1.38 -6.94
C VAL A 52 -7.41 -2.82 -6.51
N MET A 53 -8.13 -3.59 -7.32
CA MET A 53 -8.19 -5.04 -7.17
C MET A 53 -6.98 -5.67 -7.84
N VAL A 54 -6.30 -6.56 -7.11
CA VAL A 54 -5.17 -7.34 -7.61
C VAL A 54 -5.45 -8.84 -7.46
N ASN A 55 -4.97 -9.61 -8.43
CA ASN A 55 -4.98 -11.07 -8.34
C ASN A 55 -3.72 -11.60 -7.60
N LYS A 56 -3.64 -12.93 -7.43
CA LYS A 56 -2.52 -13.59 -6.75
C LYS A 56 -1.14 -13.31 -7.38
N ALA A 57 -1.10 -13.08 -8.69
CA ALA A 57 0.12 -12.69 -9.42
C ALA A 57 0.50 -11.21 -9.26
N GLY A 58 -0.32 -10.42 -8.55
CA GLY A 58 -0.11 -8.98 -8.37
C GLY A 58 -0.50 -8.12 -9.57
N LYS A 59 -1.16 -8.72 -10.59
CA LYS A 59 -1.70 -7.96 -11.73
C LYS A 59 -2.97 -7.24 -11.28
N VAL A 60 -3.07 -5.97 -11.63
CA VAL A 60 -4.27 -5.15 -11.39
C VAL A 60 -5.36 -5.61 -12.34
N THR A 61 -6.51 -6.00 -11.79
CA THR A 61 -7.68 -6.42 -12.56
C THR A 61 -8.69 -5.29 -12.71
N LYS A 62 -8.81 -4.41 -11.70
CA LYS A 62 -9.72 -3.26 -11.73
C LYS A 62 -9.19 -2.12 -10.86
N ARG A 63 -9.31 -0.88 -11.34
CA ARG A 63 -9.18 0.32 -10.50
C ARG A 63 -10.54 0.63 -9.92
N VAL A 64 -10.63 0.72 -8.59
CA VAL A 64 -11.90 0.88 -7.87
C VAL A 64 -12.16 2.34 -7.58
N GLN A 65 -11.25 2.99 -6.85
CA GLN A 65 -11.44 4.36 -6.39
C GLN A 65 -10.09 5.07 -6.30
N ARG A 66 -10.06 6.36 -6.64
CA ARG A 66 -8.89 7.20 -6.38
C ARG A 66 -8.93 7.65 -4.93
N LEU A 67 -7.85 7.42 -4.20
CA LEU A 67 -7.71 7.85 -2.82
C LEU A 67 -7.23 9.30 -2.78
N GLU A 68 -7.80 10.07 -1.86
CA GLU A 68 -7.32 11.41 -1.58
C GLU A 68 -5.96 11.35 -0.88
N PRO A 69 -5.04 12.29 -1.15
CA PRO A 69 -3.76 12.33 -0.45
C PRO A 69 -3.99 12.54 1.05
N VAL A 70 -3.36 11.69 1.86
CA VAL A 70 -3.43 11.79 3.32
C VAL A 70 -2.82 13.12 3.75
N LYS A 71 -3.65 14.00 4.34
CA LYS A 71 -3.22 15.25 4.96
C LYS A 71 -2.69 14.92 6.35
N VAL A 72 -1.38 15.04 6.54
CA VAL A 72 -0.74 14.89 7.85
C VAL A 72 -0.49 16.30 8.40
N PRO A 73 -0.88 16.62 9.65
CA PRO A 73 -0.59 17.92 10.27
C PRO A 73 0.91 18.15 10.46
#